data_AF-Q9VAK8-F1
#
_entry.id   AF-Q9VAK8-F1
#
_cell.length_a   1.000
_cell.length_b   1.000
_cell.length_c   1.000
_cell.angle_alpha   90.00
_cell.angle_beta   90.00
_cell.angle_gamma   90.00
#
_symmetry.space_group_name_H-M   'P 1'
#
loop_
_entity.id
_entity.type
_entity.pdbx_description
1 polymer ?
#
loop_
_entity_poly.entity_id
_entity_poly.type
_entity_poly.pdbx_seq_one_letter_code
_entity_poly.pdbx_strand_id
1 'polypeptide(L)'
;MASPVVSLLLVGICALAFVHVARSECCTSRELVEFKMDRGDCEAVRAIENYPNGCEVTICADGVAQLGAYCGQGSCNIFGCNCDGGCLSGDWSQEFVRRNQQYGIQIIKVTRLPF
;
A
#
# COMPACT_ATOMS: atom_id res chain seq x y z
N MET A 1 -3.93 37.16 -26.75
CA MET A 1 -2.65 36.53 -27.14
C MET A 1 -1.95 36.15 -25.84
N ALA A 2 -1.87 34.86 -25.51
CA ALA A 2 -1.11 34.44 -24.33
C ALA A 2 0.37 34.82 -24.56
N SER A 3 0.99 35.51 -23.60
CA SER A 3 2.40 35.89 -23.70
C SER A 3 3.25 34.62 -23.68
N PRO A 4 4.21 34.45 -24.61
CA PRO A 4 5.09 33.27 -24.63
C PRO A 4 5.86 33.10 -23.31
N VAL A 5 6.12 34.20 -22.61
CA VAL A 5 6.74 34.20 -21.28
C VAL A 5 5.85 33.51 -20.25
N VAL A 6 4.53 33.76 -20.27
CA VAL A 6 3.57 33.12 -19.35
C VAL A 6 3.48 31.63 -19.64
N SER A 7 3.45 31.23 -20.92
CA SER A 7 3.47 29.81 -21.29
C SER A 7 4.74 29.10 -20.82
N LEU A 8 5.91 29.71 -20.99
CA LEU A 8 7.20 29.16 -20.51
C LEU A 8 7.24 29.03 -18.99
N LEU A 9 6.73 30.03 -18.27
CA LEU A 9 6.64 29.98 -16.80
C LEU A 9 5.72 28.84 -16.33
N LEU A 10 4.56 28.66 -16.96
CA LEU A 10 3.66 27.55 -16.63
C LEU A 10 4.29 26.19 -16.89
N VAL A 11 4.96 26.01 -18.03
CA VAL A 11 5.69 24.76 -18.34
C VAL A 11 6.79 24.51 -17.29
N GLY A 12 7.55 25.53 -16.91
CA GLY A 12 8.58 25.44 -15.88
C GLY A 12 8.02 25.04 -14.51
N ILE A 13 6.90 25.65 -14.09
CA ILE A 13 6.22 25.32 -12.83
C ILE A 13 5.69 23.87 -12.86
N CYS A 14 5.06 23.46 -13.97
CA CYS A 14 4.61 22.08 -14.14
C CYS A 14 5.78 21.10 -14.05
N ALA A 15 6.90 21.37 -14.75
CA ALA A 15 8.08 20.53 -14.70
C ALA A 15 8.66 20.41 -13.29
N LEU A 16 8.76 21.52 -12.55
CA LEU A 16 9.20 21.50 -11.14
C LEU A 16 8.25 20.70 -10.24
N ALA A 17 6.94 20.84 -10.42
CA ALA A 17 5.96 20.04 -9.68
C ALA A 17 6.11 18.53 -9.97
N PHE A 18 6.30 18.14 -11.23
CA PHE A 18 6.58 16.75 -11.60
C PHE A 18 7.89 16.23 -11.00
N VAL A 19 8.95 17.05 -10.99
CA VAL A 19 10.25 16.68 -10.37
C VAL A 19 10.10 16.50 -8.86
N HIS A 20 9.32 17.35 -8.19
CA HIS A 20 9.03 17.19 -6.77
C HIS A 20 8.28 15.89 -6.48
N VAL A 21 7.28 15.54 -7.28
CA VAL A 21 6.57 14.25 -7.16
C VAL A 21 7.53 13.08 -7.40
N ALA A 22 8.40 13.15 -8.41
CA ALA A 22 9.38 12.10 -8.71
C ALA A 22 10.42 11.88 -7.58
N ARG A 23 10.65 12.87 -6.72
CA ARG A 23 11.55 12.75 -5.56
C ARG A 23 10.84 12.42 -4.26
N SER A 24 9.53 12.58 -4.20
CA SER A 24 8.76 12.27 -2.98
C SER A 24 8.68 10.76 -2.77
N GLU A 25 8.68 10.34 -1.50
CA GLU A 25 8.40 8.94 -1.17
C GLU A 25 6.96 8.59 -1.56
N CYS A 26 6.80 7.46 -2.23
CA CYS A 26 5.52 6.94 -2.69
C CYS A 26 5.18 5.62 -1.99
N CYS A 27 3.96 5.53 -1.45
CA CYS A 27 3.49 4.41 -0.64
C CYS A 27 2.44 3.58 -1.41
N THR A 28 2.72 3.35 -2.70
CA THR A 28 1.85 2.58 -3.59
C THR A 28 2.06 1.07 -3.44
N SER A 29 3.17 0.67 -2.83
CA SER A 29 3.52 -0.73 -2.67
C SER A 29 2.65 -1.43 -1.62
N ARG A 30 2.15 -2.61 -1.97
CA ARG A 30 1.27 -3.46 -1.14
C ARG A 30 1.45 -4.93 -1.48
N GLU A 31 1.05 -5.81 -0.58
CA GLU A 31 1.02 -7.25 -0.86
C GLU A 31 -0.40 -7.79 -0.82
N LEU A 32 -0.77 -8.54 -1.85
CA LEU A 32 -1.92 -9.43 -1.82
C LEU A 32 -1.47 -10.78 -1.27
N VAL A 33 -2.01 -11.15 -0.11
CA VAL A 33 -1.67 -12.38 0.60
C VAL A 33 -2.86 -13.32 0.58
N GLU A 34 -2.67 -14.50 -0.02
CA GLU A 34 -3.60 -15.62 0.05
C GLU A 34 -3.08 -16.60 1.12
N PHE A 35 -3.93 -16.99 2.06
CA PHE A 35 -3.52 -17.79 3.22
C PHE A 35 -4.66 -18.65 3.77
N LYS A 36 -4.31 -19.55 4.70
CA LYS A 36 -5.23 -20.33 5.55
C LYS A 36 -4.99 -20.01 7.01
N MET A 37 -5.96 -20.36 7.85
CA MET A 37 -5.90 -20.15 9.30
C MET A 37 -6.16 -21.47 10.01
N ASP A 38 -5.33 -21.81 11.00
CA ASP A 38 -5.56 -22.97 11.88
C ASP A 38 -6.74 -22.72 12.83
N ARG A 39 -7.00 -21.46 13.19
CA ARG A 39 -8.02 -21.02 14.15
C ARG A 39 -8.62 -19.69 13.71
N GLY A 40 -9.91 -19.48 13.98
CA GLY A 40 -10.63 -18.26 13.62
C GLY A 40 -11.17 -18.28 12.19
N ASP A 41 -11.57 -17.11 11.71
CA ASP A 41 -12.10 -16.86 10.37
C ASP A 41 -11.35 -15.69 9.70
N CYS A 42 -11.56 -15.48 8.40
CA CYS A 42 -10.86 -14.43 7.65
C CYS A 42 -11.14 -13.02 8.20
N GLU A 43 -12.35 -12.77 8.70
CA GLU A 43 -12.75 -11.47 9.23
C GLU A 43 -11.97 -11.09 10.49
N ALA A 44 -11.57 -12.07 11.32
CA ALA A 44 -10.75 -11.86 12.53
C ALA A 44 -9.41 -11.16 12.25
N VAL A 45 -8.88 -11.28 11.03
CA VAL A 45 -7.64 -10.64 10.57
C VAL A 45 -7.89 -9.59 9.47
N ARG A 46 -9.13 -9.14 9.32
CA ARG A 46 -9.58 -8.16 8.32
C ARG A 46 -9.31 -8.60 6.88
N ALA A 47 -9.37 -9.90 6.64
CA ALA A 47 -9.32 -10.52 5.32
C ALA A 47 -10.73 -10.81 4.81
N ILE A 48 -10.83 -11.18 3.54
CA ILE A 48 -12.05 -11.70 2.92
C ILE A 48 -11.91 -13.20 2.64
N GLU A 49 -13.03 -13.90 2.60
CA GLU A 49 -13.10 -15.31 2.21
C GLU A 49 -12.65 -15.50 0.74
N ASN A 50 -11.78 -16.48 0.50
CA ASN A 50 -11.31 -16.88 -0.82
C ASN A 50 -11.49 -18.39 -1.01
N TYR A 51 -12.59 -18.76 -1.67
CA TYR A 51 -13.06 -20.13 -1.86
C TYR A 51 -12.02 -21.02 -2.58
N PRO A 52 -11.83 -22.32 -2.18
CA PRO A 52 -12.71 -23.12 -1.33
C PRO A 52 -12.48 -23.10 0.17
N ASN A 53 -11.31 -22.72 0.69
CA ASN A 53 -11.01 -22.74 2.13
C ASN A 53 -9.79 -21.85 2.42
N GLY A 54 -9.77 -20.63 1.89
CA GLY A 54 -8.67 -19.69 2.08
C GLY A 54 -9.20 -18.30 2.42
N CYS A 55 -8.27 -17.43 2.79
CA CYS A 55 -8.50 -16.02 3.01
C CYS A 55 -7.62 -15.23 2.05
N GLU A 56 -8.07 -14.04 1.67
CA GLU A 56 -7.30 -13.07 0.91
C GLU A 56 -7.28 -11.73 1.64
N VAL A 57 -6.11 -11.11 1.73
CA VAL A 57 -5.95 -9.78 2.33
C VAL A 57 -4.95 -8.95 1.54
N THR A 58 -5.24 -7.66 1.39
CA THR A 58 -4.26 -6.68 0.91
C THR A 58 -3.63 -5.99 2.11
N ILE A 59 -2.31 -6.09 2.27
CA ILE A 59 -1.58 -5.51 3.40
C ILE A 59 -0.56 -4.47 2.97
N CYS A 60 -0.21 -3.61 3.93
CA CYS A 60 0.95 -2.74 3.87
C CYS A 60 2.19 -3.41 4.49
N ALA A 61 3.34 -2.74 4.48
CA ALA A 61 4.59 -3.33 4.99
C ALA A 61 4.56 -3.64 6.49
N ASP A 62 3.69 -2.99 7.26
CA ASP A 62 3.47 -3.23 8.69
C ASP A 62 2.67 -4.52 8.97
N GLY A 63 2.30 -5.28 7.94
CA GLY A 63 1.58 -6.55 8.08
C GLY A 63 0.13 -6.38 8.50
N VAL A 64 -0.47 -5.21 8.29
CA VAL A 64 -1.89 -4.93 8.59
C VAL A 64 -2.67 -4.71 7.30
N ALA A 65 -3.94 -5.12 7.30
CA ALA A 65 -4.85 -4.89 6.19
C ALA A 65 -4.93 -3.40 5.81
N GLN A 66 -4.80 -3.12 4.52
CA GLN A 66 -4.76 -1.76 3.96
C GLN A 66 -6.04 -0.98 4.31
N LEU A 67 -5.90 0.16 4.98
CA LEU A 67 -7.02 0.98 5.48
C LEU A 67 -7.54 2.01 4.48
N GLY A 68 -6.68 2.52 3.61
CA GLY A 68 -6.98 3.58 2.65
C GLY A 68 -6.63 3.18 1.22
N ALA A 69 -6.43 4.16 0.34
CA ALA A 69 -6.00 3.90 -1.04
C ALA A 69 -4.51 3.53 -1.16
N TYR A 70 -3.70 3.95 -0.19
CA TYR A 70 -2.23 3.80 -0.16
C TYR A 70 -1.74 3.37 1.22
N CYS A 71 -0.46 2.99 1.31
CA CYS A 71 0.21 2.54 2.52
C CYS A 71 0.99 3.66 3.24
N GLY A 72 0.47 4.87 3.23
CA GLY A 72 1.03 6.01 3.98
C GLY A 72 0.73 5.89 5.48
N GLN A 73 1.60 6.44 6.33
CA GLN A 73 1.31 6.58 7.76
C GLN A 73 0.15 7.57 7.99
N GLY A 74 0.01 8.56 7.11
CA GLY A 74 -1.12 9.47 7.02
C GLY A 74 -1.59 9.66 5.58
N SER A 75 -2.18 10.83 5.32
CA SER A 75 -2.78 11.12 4.01
C SER A 75 -1.70 11.28 2.94
N CYS A 76 -1.94 10.75 1.74
CA CYS A 76 -1.09 10.93 0.58
C CYS A 76 -1.76 11.88 -0.42
N ASN A 77 -0.97 12.41 -1.37
CA ASN A 77 -1.56 13.03 -2.55
C ASN A 77 -2.27 11.98 -3.44
N ILE A 78 -2.94 12.43 -4.50
CA ILE A 78 -3.73 11.56 -5.38
C ILE A 78 -2.90 10.47 -6.08
N PHE A 79 -1.57 10.64 -6.19
CA PHE A 79 -0.66 9.68 -6.82
C PHE A 79 -0.09 8.66 -5.83
N GLY A 80 -0.46 8.73 -4.54
CA GLY A 80 0.09 7.88 -3.50
C GLY A 80 1.49 8.26 -3.06
N CYS A 81 1.90 9.51 -3.31
CA CYS A 81 3.17 10.05 -2.90
C CYS A 81 3.02 11.20 -1.92
N ASN A 82 4.14 11.63 -1.33
CA ASN A 82 4.18 12.69 -0.33
C ASN A 82 3.18 12.43 0.81
N CYS A 83 3.19 11.20 1.31
CA CYS A 83 2.33 10.78 2.41
C CYS A 83 2.81 11.42 3.72
N ASP A 84 1.87 11.91 4.53
CA ASP A 84 2.17 12.43 5.85
C ASP A 84 2.86 11.35 6.69
N GLY A 85 4.09 11.62 7.15
CA GLY A 85 4.90 10.64 7.90
C GLY A 85 5.58 9.55 7.06
N GLY A 86 5.48 9.58 5.73
CA GLY A 86 6.06 8.56 4.85
C GLY A 86 5.21 7.29 4.80
N CYS A 87 5.84 6.16 4.46
CA CYS A 87 5.15 4.87 4.34
C CYS A 87 5.08 4.09 5.65
N LEU A 88 4.05 3.27 5.80
CA LEU A 88 3.99 2.23 6.84
C LEU A 88 5.17 1.26 6.64
N SER A 89 5.82 0.87 7.73
CA SER A 89 7.07 0.10 7.73
C SER A 89 6.92 -1.23 8.45
N GLY A 90 7.60 -2.27 7.96
CA GLY A 90 7.67 -3.60 8.59
C GLY A 90 8.19 -4.64 7.61
N ASP A 91 7.93 -5.91 7.91
CA ASP A 91 8.35 -7.07 7.11
C ASP A 91 7.16 -7.77 6.41
N TRP A 92 6.25 -6.96 5.89
CA TRP A 92 5.20 -7.40 4.95
C TRP A 92 4.42 -8.64 5.42
N SER A 93 4.32 -9.69 4.59
CA SER A 93 3.64 -10.92 4.94
C SER A 93 4.24 -11.65 6.14
N GLN A 94 5.54 -11.50 6.42
CA GLN A 94 6.17 -12.09 7.61
C GLN A 94 5.63 -11.43 8.88
N GLU A 95 5.52 -10.11 8.85
CA GLU A 95 4.93 -9.32 9.93
C GLU A 95 3.44 -9.64 10.11
N PHE A 96 2.69 -9.85 9.01
CA PHE A 96 1.30 -10.32 9.07
C PHE A 96 1.17 -11.66 9.81
N VAL A 97 2.03 -12.64 9.49
CA VAL A 97 2.07 -13.94 10.19
C VAL A 97 2.42 -13.75 11.67
N ARG A 98 3.44 -12.93 11.96
CA ARG A 98 3.92 -12.68 13.33
C ARG A 98 2.85 -12.05 14.22
N ARG A 99 2.13 -11.05 13.72
CA ARG A 99 1.04 -10.37 14.45
C ARG A 99 -0.14 -11.28 14.72
N ASN A 100 -0.40 -12.21 13.81
CA ASN A 100 -1.55 -13.09 13.83
C ASN A 100 -1.19 -14.52 14.24
N GLN A 101 -0.08 -14.71 14.97
CA GLN A 101 0.41 -16.02 15.41
C GLN A 101 -0.67 -16.82 16.17
N GLN A 102 -1.54 -16.13 16.93
CA GLN A 102 -2.66 -16.74 17.65
C GLN A 102 -3.67 -17.47 16.74
N TYR A 103 -3.71 -17.16 15.44
CA TYR A 103 -4.60 -17.78 14.46
C TYR A 103 -3.92 -18.88 13.62
N GLY A 104 -2.60 -19.01 13.69
CA GLY A 104 -1.85 -20.00 12.90
C GLY A 104 -1.98 -19.75 11.39
N ILE A 105 -1.45 -18.60 10.94
CA ILE A 105 -1.49 -18.21 9.53
C ILE A 105 -0.58 -19.11 8.70
N GLN A 106 -1.13 -19.73 7.65
CA GLN A 106 -0.41 -20.51 6.64
C GLN A 106 -0.48 -19.80 5.29
N ILE A 107 0.59 -19.13 4.90
CA ILE A 107 0.66 -18.44 3.60
C ILE A 107 0.62 -19.46 2.46
N ILE A 108 -0.27 -19.22 1.48
CA ILE A 108 -0.34 -19.96 0.22
C ILE A 108 0.40 -19.21 -0.87
N LYS A 109 0.15 -17.89 -0.98
CA LYS A 109 0.71 -17.05 -2.05
C LYS A 109 0.83 -15.60 -1.60
N VAL A 110 1.89 -14.94 -2.07
CA VAL A 110 2.14 -13.51 -1.85
C VAL A 110 2.42 -12.87 -3.19
N THR A 111 1.73 -11.77 -3.48
CA THR A 111 1.87 -11.00 -4.71
C THR A 111 2.13 -9.55 -4.37
N ARG A 112 3.34 -9.05 -4.67
CA ARG A 112 3.71 -7.65 -4.44
C ARG A 112 3.25 -6.78 -5.61
N LEU A 113 2.57 -5.68 -5.30
CA LEU A 113 2.04 -4.70 -6.24
C LEU A 113 2.65 -3.32 -5.94
N PRO A 114 2.88 -2.44 -6.93
CA PRO A 114 2.84 -2.73 -8.37
C PRO A 114 3.94 -3.74 -8.78
N PHE A 115 3.72 -4.43 -9.90
CA PHE A 115 4.65 -5.42 -10.47
C PHE A 115 5.85 -4.78 -11.16
#